data_AF-A0A958C8V1-F1
#
_entry.id   AF-A0A958C8V1-F1
#
_cell.length_a   1.000
_cell.length_b   1.000
_cell.length_c   1.000
_cell.angle_alpha   90.00
_cell.angle_beta   90.00
_cell.angle_gamma   90.00
#
_symmetry.space_group_name_H-M   'P 1'
#
loop_
_entity.id
_entity.type
_entity.pdbx_description
1 polymer ?
#
loop_
_entity_poly.entity_id
_entity_poly.type
_entity_poly.pdbx_seq_one_letter_code
_entity_poly.pdbx_strand_id
1 'polypeptide(L)'
;MPTTIRLLAVPETDQRTVRFFALFPAPLPDGIPTCAPLGLFTGDPGTGQERTKILSIDAFCAPSPVTWHGEQRRELASYTYASPGPHTA
;
A
#
# COMPACT_ATOMS: atom_id res chain seq x y z
N MET A 1 1.47 17.87 11.74
CA MET A 1 1.98 16.48 11.83
C MET A 1 1.84 15.83 10.46
N PRO A 2 2.83 15.09 9.93
CA PRO A 2 2.69 14.43 8.64
C PRO A 2 1.59 13.36 8.72
N THR A 3 0.67 13.37 7.76
CA THR A 3 -0.43 12.42 7.70
C THR A 3 0.10 11.06 7.22
N THR A 4 0.04 10.04 8.07
CA THR A 4 0.61 8.72 7.77
C THR A 4 -0.23 7.98 6.73
N ILE A 5 0.39 7.62 5.60
CA ILE A 5 -0.18 6.72 4.60
C ILE A 5 -0.18 5.30 5.19
N ARG A 6 -1.32 4.59 5.09
CA ARG A 6 -1.45 3.21 5.61
C ARG A 6 -1.48 2.21 4.46
N LEU A 7 -0.91 1.03 4.67
CA LEU A 7 -1.04 -0.11 3.77
C LEU A 7 -2.24 -0.95 4.22
N LEU A 8 -3.18 -1.21 3.31
CA LEU A 8 -4.32 -2.11 3.51
C LEU A 8 -4.15 -3.33 2.60
N ALA A 9 -4.14 -4.52 3.20
CA ALA A 9 -4.20 -5.78 2.49
C ALA A 9 -5.62 -6.35 2.58
N VAL A 10 -6.24 -6.65 1.44
CA VAL A 10 -7.58 -7.25 1.38
C VAL A 10 -7.47 -8.60 0.67
N PRO A 11 -7.74 -9.71 1.37
CA PRO A 11 -7.81 -11.02 0.72
C PRO A 11 -9.04 -11.08 -0.19
N GLU A 12 -8.86 -11.65 -1.37
CA GLU A 12 -9.96 -11.98 -2.27
C GLU A 12 -10.68 -13.27 -1.86
N THR A 13 -11.85 -13.51 -2.45
CA THR A 13 -12.68 -14.70 -2.18
C THR A 13 -12.00 -16.02 -2.53
N ASP A 14 -10.98 -16.00 -3.38
CA ASP A 14 -10.23 -17.18 -3.80
C ASP A 14 -9.20 -17.67 -2.75
N GLN A 15 -9.05 -16.93 -1.65
CA GLN A 15 -8.11 -17.20 -0.54
C GLN A 15 -6.63 -17.31 -0.96
N ARG A 16 -6.29 -16.86 -2.18
CA ARG A 16 -4.93 -16.94 -2.74
C ARG A 16 -4.45 -15.60 -3.23
N THR A 17 -5.37 -14.74 -3.62
CA THR A 17 -5.07 -13.40 -4.08
C THR A 17 -5.27 -12.40 -2.96
N VAL A 18 -4.27 -11.54 -2.77
CA VAL A 18 -4.33 -10.40 -1.86
C VAL A 18 -4.15 -9.14 -2.67
N ARG A 19 -5.10 -8.21 -2.54
CA ARG A 19 -5.02 -6.88 -3.13
C ARG A 19 -4.48 -5.89 -2.10
N PHE A 20 -3.46 -5.14 -2.50
CA PHE A 20 -2.81 -4.15 -1.66
C PHE A 20 -3.24 -2.74 -2.06
N PHE A 21 -3.54 -1.92 -1.07
CA PHE A 21 -3.98 -0.55 -1.26
C PHE A 21 -3.21 0.40 -0.35
N ALA A 22 -2.90 1.59 -0.87
CA ALA A 22 -2.52 2.72 -0.05
C ALA A 22 -3.78 3.48 0.37
N LEU A 23 -3.94 3.65 1.68
CA LEU A 23 -4.95 4.52 2.25
C LEU A 23 -4.30 5.87 2.56
N PHE A 24 -4.79 6.88 1.85
CA PHE A 24 -4.44 8.27 2.07
C PHE A 24 -5.48 8.91 2.98
N PRO A 25 -5.09 9.36 4.18
CA PRO A 25 -5.98 10.16 5.02
C PRO A 25 -6.33 11.47 4.32
N ALA A 26 -7.42 12.11 4.77
CA ALA A 26 -7.82 13.41 4.24
C ALA A 26 -6.64 14.41 4.30
N PRO A 27 -6.38 15.14 3.21
CA PRO A 27 -5.26 16.07 3.16
C PRO A 27 -5.49 17.25 4.10
N LEU A 28 -4.41 17.81 4.63
CA LEU A 28 -4.48 19.10 5.34
C LEU A 28 -4.83 20.19 4.32
N PRO A 29 -5.62 21.22 4.69
CA PRO A 29 -6.09 22.28 3.77
C PRO A 29 -4.96 22.96 2.98
N ASP A 30 -3.77 23.07 3.57
CA ASP A 30 -2.58 23.71 3.00
C ASP A 30 -1.41 22.74 2.74
N GLY A 31 -1.70 21.44 2.69
CA GLY A 31 -0.69 20.40 2.47
C GLY A 31 -0.19 20.37 1.04
N ILE A 32 1.13 20.48 0.85
CA ILE A 32 1.76 20.19 -0.45
C ILE A 32 1.69 18.67 -0.68
N PRO A 33 1.21 18.19 -1.83
CA PRO A 33 1.21 16.76 -2.13
C PRO A 33 2.64 16.24 -2.12
N THR A 34 2.92 15.28 -1.25
CA THR A 34 4.24 14.64 -1.17
C THR A 34 4.30 13.45 -2.10
N CYS A 35 5.33 13.41 -2.93
CA CYS A 35 5.69 12.23 -3.72
C CYS A 35 6.93 11.58 -3.12
N ALA A 36 6.90 10.26 -2.99
CA ALA A 36 8.05 9.48 -2.56
C ALA A 36 8.09 8.16 -3.33
N PRO A 37 9.28 7.57 -3.53
CA PRO A 37 9.37 6.22 -4.04
C PRO A 37 8.67 5.24 -3.08
N LEU A 38 7.93 4.28 -3.65
CA LEU A 38 7.20 3.25 -2.94
C LEU A 38 7.66 1.87 -3.42
N GLY A 39 7.94 0.97 -2.48
CA GLY A 39 8.20 -0.44 -2.79
C GLY A 39 7.32 -1.36 -1.96
N LEU A 40 6.80 -2.41 -2.59
CA LEU A 40 6.08 -3.50 -1.94
C LEU A 40 6.88 -4.79 -2.13
N PHE A 41 7.17 -5.50 -1.04
CA PHE A 41 8.00 -6.68 -1.02
C PHE A 41 7.35 -7.76 -0.15
N THR A 42 7.56 -9.04 -0.48
CA THR A 42 7.28 -10.15 0.42
C THR A 42 8.39 -10.27 1.47
N GLY A 43 8.04 -10.56 2.73
CA GLY A 43 8.99 -10.76 3.83
C GLY A 43 9.22 -9.51 4.70
N ASP A 44 9.70 -9.71 5.93
CA ASP A 44 9.97 -8.63 6.89
C ASP A 44 11.46 -8.19 6.82
N PRO A 45 11.75 -6.89 6.61
CA PRO A 45 13.08 -6.30 6.68
C PRO A 45 13.90 -6.67 7.93
N GLY A 46 13.24 -6.85 9.08
CA GLY A 46 13.89 -7.12 10.37
C GLY A 46 14.22 -8.60 10.61
N THR A 47 13.64 -9.52 9.84
CA THR A 47 13.78 -10.97 10.07
C THR A 47 14.73 -11.66 9.10
N GLY A 48 15.24 -10.95 8.09
CA GLY A 48 16.18 -11.49 7.11
C GLY A 48 15.55 -12.45 6.08
N GLN A 49 14.21 -12.52 6.00
CA GLN A 49 13.54 -13.31 4.98
C GLN A 49 13.78 -12.74 3.57
N GLU A 50 13.90 -13.64 2.60
CA GLU A 50 14.22 -13.33 1.21
C GLU A 50 13.13 -12.43 0.58
N ARG A 51 13.56 -11.28 0.07
CA ARG A 51 12.66 -10.26 -0.48
C ARG A 51 12.31 -10.58 -1.92
N THR A 52 11.08 -11.00 -2.18
CA THR A 52 10.55 -10.93 -3.55
C THR A 52 9.85 -9.59 -3.73
N LYS A 53 10.31 -8.81 -4.72
CA LYS A 53 9.73 -7.52 -5.08
C LYS A 53 8.38 -7.75 -5.77
N ILE A 54 7.31 -7.23 -5.17
CA ILE A 54 5.96 -7.26 -5.76
C ILE A 54 5.75 -6.02 -6.63
N LEU A 55 6.11 -4.84 -6.13
CA LEU A 55 5.92 -3.56 -6.82
C LEU A 55 7.03 -2.58 -6.47
N SER A 56 7.37 -1.71 -7.41
CA SER A 56 8.15 -0.50 -7.13
C SER A 56 7.69 0.61 -8.04
N ILE A 57 7.45 1.76 -7.43
CA ILE A 57 7.02 2.98 -8.07
C ILE A 57 8.02 4.05 -7.68
N ASP A 58 8.67 4.67 -8.65
CA ASP A 58 9.72 5.67 -8.39
C ASP A 58 9.16 6.97 -7.80
N ALA A 59 7.91 7.30 -8.15
CA ALA A 59 7.19 8.45 -7.61
C ALA A 59 5.72 8.10 -7.34
N PHE A 60 5.42 7.78 -6.09
CA PHE A 60 4.06 7.58 -5.61
C PHE A 60 3.60 8.83 -4.87
N CYS A 61 2.63 9.53 -5.46
CA CYS A 61 2.19 10.83 -4.97
C CYS A 61 0.92 10.74 -4.14
N ALA A 62 0.91 11.50 -3.04
CA ALA A 62 -0.33 11.85 -2.39
C ALA A 62 -1.25 12.58 -3.38
N PRO A 63 -2.55 12.28 -3.35
CA PRO A 63 -3.52 13.00 -4.15
C PRO A 63 -3.59 14.49 -3.81
N SER A 64 -4.03 15.33 -4.76
CA SER A 64 -4.13 16.76 -4.51
C SER A 64 -5.32 17.10 -3.60
N PRO A 65 -5.16 18.06 -2.65
CA PRO A 65 -6.24 18.49 -1.76
C PRO A 65 -7.42 19.16 -2.48
N VAL A 66 -7.20 19.64 -3.70
CA VAL A 66 -8.15 20.48 -4.45
C VAL A 66 -9.45 19.76 -4.81
N THR A 67 -9.49 18.42 -4.75
CA THR A 67 -10.69 17.65 -5.13
C THR A 67 -11.24 16.74 -4.03
N TRP A 68 -10.52 16.47 -2.93
CA TRP A 68 -10.80 15.32 -2.06
C TRP A 68 -11.07 15.73 -0.60
N HIS A 69 -12.29 15.49 -0.13
CA HIS A 69 -12.77 15.82 1.23
C HIS A 69 -12.71 14.64 2.23
N GLY A 70 -12.09 13.50 1.88
CA GLY A 70 -12.12 12.29 2.71
C GLY A 70 -10.96 11.32 2.45
N GLU A 71 -10.94 10.22 3.22
CA GLU A 71 -9.96 9.13 3.04
C GLU A 71 -10.08 8.53 1.64
N GLN A 72 -8.94 8.28 1.00
CA GLN A 72 -8.87 7.82 -0.37
C GLN A 72 -8.03 6.57 -0.47
N ARG A 73 -8.56 5.59 -1.20
CA ARG A 73 -7.95 4.28 -1.40
C ARG A 73 -7.40 4.19 -2.81
N ARG A 74 -6.10 3.94 -2.95
CA ARG A 74 -5.47 3.64 -4.24
C ARG A 74 -4.94 2.22 -4.25
N GLU A 75 -5.30 1.48 -5.28
CA GLU A 75 -4.74 0.15 -5.50
C GLU A 75 -3.27 0.25 -5.89
N LEU A 76 -2.45 -0.62 -5.30
CA LEU A 76 -1.02 -0.72 -5.56
C LEU A 76 -0.73 -1.91 -6.47
N ALA A 77 -1.09 -3.10 -6.02
CA ALA A 77 -0.87 -4.35 -6.73
C ALA A 77 -1.83 -5.43 -6.23
N SER A 78 -2.00 -6.45 -7.05
CA SER A 78 -2.58 -7.74 -6.65
C SER A 78 -1.47 -8.79 -6.68
N TYR A 79 -1.40 -9.62 -5.65
CA TYR A 79 -0.43 -10.71 -5.56
C TYR A 79 -1.14 -12.03 -5.28
N THR A 80 -0.86 -13.04 -6.10
CA THR A 80 -1.40 -14.38 -5.95
C THR A 80 -0.33 -15.30 -5.38
N TYR A 81 -0.58 -15.87 -4.21
CA TYR A 81 0.31 -16.87 -3.61
C TYR A 81 0.24 -18.19 -4.38
N ALA A 82 1.41 -18.81 -4.59
CA ALA A 82 1.52 -20.08 -5.32
C ALA A 82 0.82 -21.26 -4.61
N SER A 83 0.68 -21.18 -3.29
CA SER A 83 -0.07 -22.13 -2.47
C SER A 83 -0.74 -21.41 -1.30
N PRO A 84 -1.90 -21.89 -0.82
CA PRO A 84 -2.48 -21.40 0.43
C PRO A 84 -1.54 -21.76 1.58
N GLY A 85 -0.90 -20.74 2.17
CA GLY A 85 -0.03 -20.88 3.34
C GLY A 85 -0.75 -20.51 4.65
N PRO A 86 -0.28 -21.00 5.81
CA PRO A 86 -0.83 -20.62 7.11
C PRO A 86 -0.38 -19.20 7.46
N HIS A 87 -1.02 -18.19 6.88
CA HIS A 87 -0.82 -16.80 7.29
C HIS A 87 -1.92 -16.43 8.28
N THR A 88 -1.67 -16.70 9.56
CA THR A 88 -2.45 -16.12 10.67
C THR A 88 -2.18 -14.62 10.74
N ALA A 89 -3.27 -13.85 10.82
CA ALA A 89 -3.34 -12.40 10.89
C ALA A 89 -2.57 -11.80 12.09
#